data_AF-A0A8R1TQ40-F1
#
_entry.id   AF-A0A8R1TQ40-F1
#
_cell.length_a   1.000
_cell.length_b   1.000
_cell.length_c   1.000
_cell.angle_alpha   90.00
_cell.angle_beta   90.00
_cell.angle_gamma   90.00
#
_symmetry.space_group_name_H-M   'P 1'
#
loop_
_entity.id
_entity.type
_entity.pdbx_description
1 polymer ?
#
loop_
_entity_poly.entity_id
_entity_poly.type
_entity_poly.pdbx_seq_one_letter_code
_entity_poly.pdbx_strand_id
1 'polypeptide(L)'
;MEVKGTTFPITNTTVTATTSLRPAVPDRQAFQQTLREYNQNISETVGEINKIIGKDNTVGTLNMLKQSKQEPRKKREQLKLEADQMKVEINEIKKLLAEKDALLSDIENDLIYRDESRLITRLKELEFAYSQTKFTSSRTEKALVKEIDKLKRNRTKLTQVYSSFY
;
A
#
# COMPACT_ATOMS: atom_id res chain seq x y z
N MET A 1 -30.73 4.53 -13.73
CA MET A 1 -32.05 5.05 -14.13
C MET A 1 -31.91 5.56 -15.54
N GLU A 2 -32.63 4.95 -16.49
CA GLU A 2 -32.58 5.33 -17.91
C GLU A 2 -33.07 6.76 -18.10
N VAL A 3 -32.21 7.61 -18.68
CA VAL A 3 -32.57 8.97 -19.07
C VAL A 3 -33.34 8.86 -20.39
N LYS A 4 -34.66 9.04 -20.35
CA LYS A 4 -35.48 9.13 -21.57
C LYS A 4 -35.17 10.45 -22.28
N GLY A 5 -34.17 10.43 -23.16
CA GLY A 5 -33.98 11.49 -24.14
C GLY A 5 -35.12 11.45 -25.15
N THR A 6 -36.04 12.41 -25.08
CA THR A 6 -37.05 12.62 -26.11
C THR A 6 -36.39 13.28 -27.31
N THR A 7 -35.91 12.47 -28.25
CA THR A 7 -35.48 12.94 -29.57
C THR A 7 -36.74 13.23 -30.40
N PHE A 8 -37.05 14.52 -30.60
CA PHE A 8 -38.12 14.91 -31.52
C PHE A 8 -37.65 14.73 -32.98
N PRO A 9 -38.35 13.96 -33.82
CA PRO A 9 -37.96 13.76 -35.21
C PRO A 9 -38.13 15.05 -36.02
N ILE A 10 -37.08 15.46 -36.72
CA ILE A 10 -37.08 16.60 -37.63
C ILE A 10 -37.69 16.12 -38.96
N THR A 11 -39.00 16.34 -39.16
CA THR A 11 -39.62 16.12 -40.46
C THR A 11 -39.43 17.34 -41.34
N ASN A 12 -38.74 17.14 -42.48
CA ASN A 12 -38.56 18.13 -43.54
C ASN A 12 -39.89 18.35 -44.28
N THR A 13 -40.77 19.18 -43.74
CA THR A 13 -42.01 19.54 -44.43
C THR A 13 -41.72 20.65 -45.43
N THR A 14 -41.84 20.34 -46.73
CA THR A 14 -41.86 21.31 -47.83
C THR A 14 -43.03 22.27 -47.61
N VAL A 15 -42.74 23.53 -47.32
CA VAL A 15 -43.74 24.57 -47.06
C VAL A 15 -44.31 25.04 -48.40
N THR A 16 -45.46 24.50 -48.79
CA THR A 16 -46.29 25.11 -49.82
C THR A 16 -46.85 26.41 -49.25
N ALA A 17 -46.35 27.56 -49.72
CA ALA A 17 -46.81 28.87 -49.28
C ALA A 17 -48.22 29.15 -49.83
N THR A 18 -49.24 28.56 -49.22
CA THR A 18 -50.60 29.09 -49.36
C THR A 18 -50.62 30.46 -48.71
N THR A 19 -50.81 31.49 -49.54
CA THR A 19 -51.04 32.88 -49.14
C THR A 19 -52.38 33.02 -48.41
N SER A 20 -52.52 32.36 -47.25
CA SER A 20 -53.45 32.84 -46.24
C SER A 20 -52.80 34.07 -45.61
N LEU A 21 -53.33 35.24 -45.97
CA LEU A 21 -52.97 36.53 -45.37
C LEU A 21 -53.30 36.61 -43.87
N ARG A 22 -53.92 35.57 -43.29
CA ARG A 22 -54.07 35.43 -41.85
C ARG A 22 -53.15 34.33 -41.36
N PRO A 23 -52.17 34.65 -40.49
CA PRO A 23 -51.53 33.63 -39.67
C PRO A 23 -52.63 32.76 -39.05
N ALA A 24 -52.49 31.44 -39.09
CA ALA A 24 -53.33 30.56 -38.28
C ALA A 24 -53.25 31.08 -36.85
N VAL A 25 -54.39 31.45 -36.27
CA VAL A 25 -54.45 31.98 -34.90
C VAL A 25 -53.81 30.93 -34.01
N PRO A 26 -52.68 31.24 -33.33
CA PRO A 26 -52.03 30.27 -32.47
C PRO A 26 -53.04 29.73 -31.45
N ASP A 27 -53.06 28.41 -31.26
CA ASP A 27 -53.86 27.82 -30.19
C ASP A 27 -53.32 28.32 -28.85
N ARG A 28 -54.01 29.31 -28.31
CA ARG A 28 -53.67 29.96 -27.05
C ARG A 28 -53.73 28.96 -25.89
N GLN A 29 -54.62 27.97 -25.93
CA GLN A 29 -54.75 26.99 -24.85
C GLN A 29 -53.58 26.01 -24.88
N ALA A 30 -53.23 25.47 -26.04
CA ALA A 30 -52.05 24.60 -26.18
C ALA A 30 -50.77 25.33 -25.74
N PHE A 31 -50.56 26.57 -26.20
CA PHE A 31 -49.40 27.37 -25.77
C PHE A 31 -49.36 27.60 -24.25
N GLN A 32 -50.50 27.96 -23.64
CA GLN A 32 -50.59 28.13 -22.19
C GLN A 32 -50.31 26.84 -21.42
N GLN A 33 -50.78 25.70 -21.92
CA GLN A 33 -50.54 24.40 -21.31
C GLN A 33 -49.05 24.03 -21.36
N THR A 34 -48.40 24.17 -22.52
CA THR A 34 -46.96 23.94 -22.66
C THR A 34 -46.14 24.85 -21.75
N LEU A 35 -46.53 26.12 -21.60
CA LEU A 35 -45.87 27.03 -20.64
C LEU A 35 -46.00 26.56 -19.19
N ARG A 36 -47.17 26.05 -18.78
CA ARG A 36 -47.36 25.50 -17.43
C ARG A 36 -46.48 24.28 -17.19
N GLU A 37 -46.45 23.35 -18.14
CA GLU A 37 -45.61 22.14 -18.07
C GLU A 37 -44.13 22.50 -18.01
N TYR A 38 -43.68 23.44 -18.85
CA TYR A 38 -42.30 23.90 -18.85
C TYR A 38 -41.92 24.56 -17.51
N ASN A 39 -42.79 25.42 -16.98
CA ASN A 39 -42.57 26.06 -15.67
C ASN A 39 -42.55 25.04 -14.53
N GLN A 40 -43.43 24.03 -14.56
CA GLN A 40 -43.44 22.94 -13.58
C GLN A 40 -42.13 22.15 -13.61
N ASN A 41 -41.66 21.77 -14.80
CA ASN A 41 -40.38 21.07 -14.96
C ASN A 41 -39.19 21.90 -14.47
N ILE A 42 -39.19 23.22 -14.72
CA ILE A 42 -38.18 24.13 -14.17
C ILE A 42 -38.24 24.11 -12.65
N SER A 43 -39.43 24.24 -12.04
CA SER A 43 -39.58 24.24 -10.59
C SER A 43 -39.09 22.95 -9.95
N GLU A 44 -39.41 21.80 -10.54
CA GLU A 44 -38.92 20.49 -10.08
C GLU A 44 -37.40 20.37 -10.19
N THR A 45 -36.84 20.75 -11.34
CA THR A 45 -35.38 20.73 -11.58
C THR A 45 -34.65 21.65 -10.60
N VAL A 46 -35.18 22.84 -10.36
CA VAL A 46 -34.66 23.78 -9.37
C VAL A 46 -34.74 23.19 -7.97
N GLY A 47 -35.82 22.49 -7.63
CA GLY A 47 -35.96 21.75 -6.37
C GLY A 47 -34.84 20.72 -6.15
N GLU A 48 -34.57 19.89 -7.16
CA GLU A 48 -33.50 18.89 -7.10
C GLU A 48 -32.10 19.54 -6.99
N ILE A 49 -31.85 20.60 -7.76
CA ILE A 49 -30.59 21.37 -7.67
C ILE A 49 -30.42 21.94 -6.25
N ASN A 50 -31.47 22.53 -5.69
CA ASN A 50 -31.46 23.08 -4.33
C ASN A 50 -31.20 22.01 -3.26
N LYS A 51 -31.68 20.77 -3.45
CA LYS A 51 -31.39 19.67 -2.53
C LYS A 51 -29.91 19.24 -2.59
N ILE A 52 -29.31 19.27 -3.77
CA ILE A 52 -27.90 18.90 -3.98
C ILE A 52 -26.96 19.97 -3.42
N ILE A 53 -27.20 21.24 -3.75
CA ILE A 53 -26.32 22.37 -3.44
C ILE A 53 -26.64 22.97 -2.05
N GLY A 54 -27.91 22.98 -1.68
CA GLY A 54 -28.45 23.72 -0.54
C GLY A 54 -29.12 25.03 -0.99
N LYS A 55 -30.10 25.49 -0.22
CA LYS A 55 -30.80 26.78 -0.44
C LYS A 55 -31.24 27.36 0.91
N ASP A 56 -31.35 28.69 1.02
CA ASP A 56 -31.93 29.37 2.19
C ASP A 56 -31.25 28.94 3.51
N ASN A 57 -29.90 28.94 3.51
CA ASN A 57 -29.03 28.49 4.60
C ASN A 57 -29.11 27.01 4.98
N THR A 58 -29.82 26.19 4.20
CA THR A 58 -29.77 24.73 4.35
C THR A 58 -28.58 24.15 3.58
N VAL A 59 -27.90 23.19 4.20
CA VAL A 59 -26.73 22.53 3.60
C VAL A 59 -27.20 21.44 2.65
N GLY A 60 -26.78 21.52 1.37
CA GLY A 60 -27.09 20.49 0.39
C GLY A 60 -26.37 19.16 0.64
N THR A 61 -26.87 18.08 0.04
CA THR A 61 -26.31 16.74 0.18
C THR A 61 -24.83 16.65 -0.25
N LEU A 62 -24.41 17.45 -1.24
CA LEU A 62 -23.04 17.48 -1.71
C LEU A 62 -22.08 17.93 -0.61
N ASN A 63 -22.45 18.98 0.13
CA ASN A 63 -21.60 19.51 1.19
C ASN A 63 -21.60 18.59 2.42
N MET A 64 -22.75 18.00 2.78
CA MET A 64 -22.80 16.97 3.83
C MET A 64 -21.86 15.80 3.49
N LEU A 65 -21.88 15.32 2.25
CA LEU A 65 -20.98 14.25 1.81
C LEU A 65 -19.51 14.67 1.87
N LYS A 66 -19.17 15.90 1.47
CA LYS A 66 -17.81 16.44 1.55
C LYS A 66 -17.31 16.48 3.00
N GLN A 67 -18.14 16.95 3.93
CA GLN A 67 -17.82 17.02 5.36
C GLN A 67 -17.67 15.61 5.96
N SER A 68 -18.60 14.69 5.67
CA SER A 68 -18.54 13.31 6.16
C SER A 68 -17.24 12.57 5.78
N LYS A 69 -16.62 12.96 4.65
CA LYS A 69 -15.36 12.37 4.16
C LYS A 69 -14.11 12.98 4.78
N GLN A 70 -14.19 14.09 5.51
CA GLN A 70 -13.01 14.73 6.09
C GLN A 70 -12.40 13.87 7.20
N GLU A 71 -13.21 13.40 8.15
CA GLU A 71 -12.73 12.62 9.28
C GLU A 71 -12.11 11.26 8.86
N PRO A 72 -12.74 10.47 7.96
CA PRO A 72 -12.11 9.27 7.42
C PRO A 72 -10.80 9.53 6.68
N ARG A 73 -10.68 10.67 5.98
CA ARG A 73 -9.43 11.04 5.29
C ARG A 73 -8.31 11.34 6.27
N LYS A 74 -8.58 12.15 7.30
CA LYS A 74 -7.61 12.43 8.37
C LYS A 74 -7.19 11.15 9.08
N LYS A 75 -8.13 10.29 9.45
CA LYS A 75 -7.85 9.00 10.10
C LYS A 75 -6.98 8.11 9.22
N ARG A 76 -7.25 8.04 7.91
CA ARG A 76 -6.44 7.27 6.96
C ARG A 76 -5.01 7.82 6.85
N GLU A 77 -4.84 9.14 6.82
CA GLU A 77 -3.52 9.78 6.78
C GLU A 77 -2.72 9.52 8.07
N GLN A 78 -3.38 9.61 9.22
CA GLN A 78 -2.76 9.27 10.52
C GLN A 78 -2.33 7.80 10.58
N LEU A 79 -3.21 6.87 10.22
CA LEU A 79 -2.87 5.44 10.21
C LEU A 79 -1.76 5.10 9.22
N LYS A 80 -1.69 5.81 8.09
CA LYS A 80 -0.60 5.65 7.14
C LYS A 80 0.73 6.08 7.76
N LEU A 81 0.76 7.23 8.42
CA LEU A 81 1.96 7.72 9.10
C LEU A 81 2.43 6.76 10.21
N GLU A 82 1.49 6.26 11.02
CA GLU A 82 1.77 5.29 12.09
C GLU A 82 2.32 3.97 11.52
N ALA A 83 1.73 3.46 10.43
CA ALA A 83 2.22 2.25 9.75
C ALA A 83 3.62 2.44 9.16
N ASP A 84 3.89 3.60 8.56
CA ASP A 84 5.20 3.92 8.01
C ASP A 84 6.26 4.02 9.13
N GLN A 85 5.91 4.61 10.29
CA GLN A 85 6.78 4.65 11.47
C GLN A 85 7.04 3.25 12.05
N MET A 86 6.00 2.45 12.28
CA MET A 86 6.15 1.08 12.78
C MET A 86 7.03 0.22 11.85
N LYS A 87 6.94 0.44 10.54
CA LYS A 87 7.79 -0.26 9.56
C LYS A 87 9.28 0.05 9.77
N VAL A 88 9.63 1.29 10.11
CA VAL A 88 11.01 1.69 10.43
C VAL A 88 11.46 0.99 11.71
N GLU A 89 10.65 1.06 12.78
CA GLU A 89 10.96 0.43 14.07
C GLU A 89 11.15 -1.09 13.94
N ILE A 90 10.31 -1.78 13.16
CA ILE A 90 10.46 -3.21 12.88
C ILE A 90 11.79 -3.52 12.17
N ASN A 91 12.22 -2.67 11.24
CA ASN A 91 13.48 -2.88 10.54
C ASN A 91 14.69 -2.67 11.46
N GLU A 92 14.62 -1.71 12.38
CA GLU A 92 15.66 -1.50 13.39
C GLU A 92 15.74 -2.67 14.37
N ILE A 93 14.60 -3.15 14.87
CA ILE A 93 14.53 -4.33 15.74
C ILE A 93 15.12 -5.56 15.05
N LYS A 94 14.80 -5.77 13.76
CA LYS A 94 15.38 -6.87 12.97
C LYS A 94 16.91 -6.77 12.85
N LYS A 95 17.44 -5.56 12.67
CA LYS A 95 18.89 -5.33 12.62
C LYS A 95 19.53 -5.67 13.96
N LEU A 96 18.97 -5.17 15.07
CA LEU A 96 19.46 -5.46 16.41
C LEU A 96 19.40 -6.96 16.72
N LEU A 97 18.33 -7.65 16.32
CA LEU A 97 18.20 -9.09 16.50
C LEU A 97 19.31 -9.85 15.75
N ALA A 98 19.56 -9.50 14.49
CA ALA A 98 20.64 -10.11 13.71
C ALA A 98 22.03 -9.87 14.32
N GLU A 99 22.28 -8.69 14.89
CA GLU A 99 23.51 -8.38 15.63
C GLU A 99 23.63 -9.23 16.91
N LYS A 100 22.54 -9.41 17.66
CA LYS A 100 22.51 -10.26 18.86
C LYS A 100 22.72 -11.73 18.51
N ASP A 101 22.10 -12.24 17.46
CA ASP A 101 22.30 -13.62 17.00
C ASP A 101 23.75 -13.87 16.59
N ALA A 102 24.39 -12.91 15.91
CA ALA A 102 25.82 -12.98 15.59
C ALA A 102 26.70 -13.03 16.86
N LEU A 103 26.43 -12.15 17.83
CA LEU A 103 27.15 -12.13 19.11
C LEU A 103 26.95 -13.41 19.92
N LEU A 104 25.72 -13.95 19.97
CA LEU A 104 25.44 -15.22 20.66
C LEU A 104 26.20 -16.38 20.01
N SER A 105 26.21 -16.45 18.67
CA SER A 105 27.03 -17.42 17.95
C SER A 105 28.51 -17.29 18.31
N ASP A 106 29.04 -16.07 18.39
CA ASP A 106 30.45 -15.86 18.79
C ASP A 106 30.73 -16.29 20.23
N ILE A 107 29.84 -15.99 21.18
CA ILE A 107 29.96 -16.40 22.59
C ILE A 107 29.88 -17.92 22.73
N GLU A 108 28.91 -18.56 22.08
CA GLU A 108 28.74 -20.01 22.10
C GLU A 108 29.99 -20.71 21.58
N ASN A 109 30.58 -20.19 20.50
CA ASN A 109 31.87 -20.66 19.98
C ASN A 109 33.01 -20.48 21.01
N ASP A 110 33.11 -19.31 21.64
CA ASP A 110 34.15 -19.05 22.65
C ASP A 110 33.98 -19.97 23.88
N LEU A 111 32.75 -20.38 24.23
CA LEU A 111 32.45 -21.29 25.34
C LEU A 111 32.72 -22.77 25.02
N ILE A 112 32.28 -23.27 23.86
CA ILE A 112 32.46 -24.68 23.47
C ILE A 112 33.94 -25.05 23.43
N TYR A 113 34.81 -24.09 23.10
CA TYR A 113 36.24 -24.33 22.87
C TYR A 113 37.15 -23.68 23.93
N ARG A 114 36.67 -23.52 25.17
CA ARG A 114 37.52 -23.12 26.31
C ARG A 114 38.68 -24.07 26.60
N ASP A 115 38.49 -25.36 26.32
CA ASP A 115 39.52 -26.39 26.51
C ASP A 115 40.40 -26.50 25.25
N GLU A 116 41.63 -26.02 25.36
CA GLU A 116 42.62 -26.04 24.28
C GLU A 116 42.85 -27.46 23.73
N SER A 117 42.82 -28.49 24.60
CA SER A 117 43.06 -29.87 24.18
C SER A 117 41.93 -30.42 23.30
N ARG A 118 40.67 -30.14 23.68
CA ARG A 118 39.48 -30.47 22.88
C ARG A 118 39.48 -29.71 21.55
N LEU A 119 39.85 -28.43 21.58
CA LEU A 119 39.94 -27.60 20.39
C LEU A 119 40.98 -28.13 19.38
N ILE A 120 42.18 -28.49 19.85
CA ILE A 120 43.23 -29.07 18.99
C ILE A 120 42.78 -30.41 18.40
N THR A 121 42.15 -31.26 19.21
CA THR A 121 41.64 -32.56 18.76
C THR A 121 40.60 -32.39 17.65
N ARG A 122 39.63 -31.50 17.88
CA ARG A 122 38.57 -31.20 16.90
C ARG A 122 39.13 -30.58 15.61
N LEU A 123 40.11 -29.68 15.70
CA LEU A 123 40.79 -29.11 14.53
C LEU A 123 41.44 -30.19 13.67
N LYS A 124 42.18 -31.11 14.30
CA LYS A 124 42.83 -32.22 13.58
C LYS A 124 41.82 -33.13 12.91
N GLU A 125 40.71 -33.45 13.58
CA GLU A 125 39.63 -34.24 13.00
C GLU A 125 39.03 -33.59 11.74
N LEU A 126 38.78 -32.27 11.79
CA LEU A 126 38.18 -31.55 10.68
C LEU A 126 39.16 -31.33 9.53
N GLU A 127 40.43 -31.03 9.82
CA GLU A 127 41.48 -30.91 8.79
C GLU A 127 41.74 -32.27 8.12
N PHE A 128 41.70 -33.35 8.88
CA PHE A 128 41.75 -34.71 8.35
C PHE A 128 40.52 -35.01 7.48
N ALA A 129 39.31 -34.72 7.98
CA ALA A 129 38.08 -34.88 7.22
C ALA A 129 38.14 -34.07 5.92
N TYR A 130 38.56 -32.80 5.95
CA TYR A 130 38.71 -31.97 4.76
C TYR A 130 39.65 -32.61 3.72
N SER A 131 40.78 -33.14 4.17
CA SER A 131 41.78 -33.78 3.30
C SER A 131 41.28 -35.10 2.69
N GLN A 132 40.43 -35.83 3.42
CA GLN A 132 39.86 -37.11 2.96
C GLN A 132 38.58 -36.96 2.15
N THR A 133 37.85 -35.85 2.33
CA THR A 133 36.54 -35.65 1.72
C THR A 133 36.71 -35.22 0.27
N LYS A 134 36.24 -36.05 -0.67
CA LYS A 134 35.98 -35.60 -2.04
C LYS A 134 34.67 -34.84 -2.07
N PHE A 135 34.72 -33.53 -1.87
CA PHE A 135 33.50 -32.71 -1.87
C PHE A 135 32.78 -32.81 -3.22
N THR A 136 31.54 -33.29 -3.19
CA THR A 136 30.64 -33.28 -4.36
C THR A 136 29.91 -31.95 -4.51
N SER A 137 29.83 -31.15 -3.45
CA SER A 137 29.19 -29.84 -3.44
C SER A 137 30.08 -28.76 -2.84
N SER A 138 30.10 -27.59 -3.47
CA SER A 138 30.81 -26.41 -2.96
C SER A 138 30.21 -25.88 -1.65
N ARG A 139 28.92 -26.17 -1.39
CA ARG A 139 28.25 -25.78 -0.15
C ARG A 139 28.81 -26.53 1.05
N THR A 140 29.00 -27.84 0.93
CA THR A 140 29.56 -28.68 2.01
C THR A 140 31.02 -28.34 2.28
N GLU A 141 31.81 -28.09 1.23
CA GLU A 141 33.21 -27.64 1.37
C GLU A 141 33.30 -26.32 2.13
N LYS A 142 32.53 -25.31 1.70
CA LYS A 142 32.48 -24.00 2.36
C LYS A 142 32.04 -24.08 3.82
N ALA A 143 31.14 -25.00 4.16
CA ALA A 143 30.72 -25.21 5.54
C ALA A 143 31.87 -25.75 6.40
N LEU A 144 32.62 -26.74 5.90
CA LEU A 144 33.75 -27.32 6.62
C LEU A 144 34.91 -26.31 6.76
N VAL A 145 35.25 -25.59 5.69
CA VAL A 145 36.28 -24.53 5.73
C VAL A 145 35.90 -23.46 6.75
N LYS A 146 34.64 -23.02 6.78
CA LYS A 146 34.15 -22.06 7.78
C LYS A 146 34.29 -22.60 9.21
N GLU A 147 34.05 -23.88 9.45
CA GLU A 147 34.24 -24.49 10.77
C GLU A 147 35.72 -24.51 11.16
N ILE A 148 36.61 -24.93 10.27
CA ILE A 148 38.07 -24.92 10.52
C ILE A 148 38.58 -23.50 10.81
N ASP A 149 38.19 -22.51 9.98
CA ASP A 149 38.58 -21.11 10.18
C ASP A 149 38.07 -20.56 11.52
N LYS A 150 36.86 -20.93 11.94
CA LYS A 150 36.30 -20.56 13.25
C LYS A 150 37.16 -21.11 14.39
N LEU A 151 37.50 -22.39 14.35
CA LEU A 151 38.31 -23.03 15.39
C LEU A 151 39.73 -22.47 15.45
N LYS A 152 40.33 -22.13 14.29
CA LYS A 152 41.64 -21.45 14.24
C LYS A 152 41.62 -20.07 14.90
N ARG A 153 40.53 -19.30 14.71
CA ARG A 153 40.34 -18.03 15.42
C ARG A 153 40.22 -18.23 16.92
N ASN A 154 39.41 -19.19 17.37
CA ASN A 154 39.27 -19.50 18.80
C ASN A 154 40.60 -19.88 19.44
N ARG A 155 41.41 -20.69 18.74
CA ARG A 155 42.76 -21.07 19.20
C ARG A 155 43.64 -19.84 19.38
N THR A 156 43.65 -18.94 18.40
CA THR A 156 44.43 -17.69 18.46
C THR A 156 44.02 -16.82 19.65
N LYS A 157 42.71 -16.68 19.91
CA LYS A 157 42.19 -15.93 21.07
C LYS A 157 42.59 -16.58 22.41
N LEU A 158 42.45 -17.90 22.56
CA LEU A 158 42.86 -18.59 23.78
C LEU A 158 44.34 -18.37 24.06
N THR A 159 45.20 -18.52 23.06
CA THR A 159 46.63 -18.25 23.20
C THR A 159 46.89 -16.80 23.65
N GLN A 160 46.20 -15.81 23.08
CA GLN A 160 46.31 -14.42 23.53
C GLN A 160 45.86 -14.21 24.98
N VAL A 161 44.75 -14.81 25.39
CA VAL A 161 44.26 -14.73 26.79
C VAL A 161 45.28 -15.35 27.73
N TYR A 162 45.80 -16.54 27.43
CA TYR A 162 46.84 -17.16 28.25
C TYR A 162 48.12 -16.32 28.27
N SER A 163 48.55 -15.76 27.14
CA SER A 163 49.71 -14.85 27.08
C SER A 163 49.51 -13.52 27.81
N SER A 164 48.28 -13.06 28.06
CA SER A 164 48.06 -11.84 28.87
C SER A 164 48.04 -12.10 30.37
N PHE A 165 47.93 -13.36 30.79
CA PHE A 165 47.97 -13.75 32.20
C PHE A 165 49.38 -14.10 32.71
N TYR A 166 50.36 -14.20 31.80
CA TYR A 166 51.78 -14.38 32.10
C TYR A 166 52.57 -13.12 31.73
#